data_AF-A0A2T8IKY1-F1
#
_entry.id   AF-A0A2T8IKY1-F1
#
_cell.length_a   1.000
_cell.length_b   1.000
_cell.length_c   1.000
_cell.angle_alpha   90.00
_cell.angle_beta   90.00
_cell.angle_gamma   90.00
#
_symmetry.space_group_name_H-M   'P 1'
#
loop_
_entity.id
_entity.type
_entity.pdbx_description
1 polymer ?
#
loop_
_entity_poly.entity_id
_entity_poly.type
_entity_poly.pdbx_seq_one_letter_code
_entity_poly.pdbx_strand_id
1 'polypeptide(L)'
;MAPKNLLWHKDCKSNIAEFDDVEDHPGTDSQVTRFKRLIEDCNNHSSTEESVNRLILCSGKVYYELDDERKNSGRTNVAICRVEQLCPFPYDLVQRQLKRYPNAEIVWCQEEPMNMGAYSYVAPRLRTALRALGRGSFEDIKYVGRAPSASAATGFPSVHAQEQSELLKKALELEQIKNW
;
A
#
# COMPACT_ATOMS: atom_id res chain seq x y z
N MET A 1 12.89 4.89 4.10
CA MET A 1 13.78 5.06 2.93
C MET A 1 13.65 6.51 2.47
N ALA A 2 14.74 7.27 2.38
CA ALA A 2 14.67 8.67 1.98
C ALA A 2 14.25 8.78 0.49
N PRO A 3 13.31 9.67 0.13
CA PRO A 3 12.80 9.74 -1.22
C PRO A 3 13.73 10.53 -2.16
N LYS A 4 13.61 10.26 -3.46
CA LYS A 4 14.17 11.09 -4.55
C LYS A 4 13.06 11.82 -5.29
N ASN A 5 12.20 11.06 -5.98
CA ASN A 5 11.12 11.62 -6.81
C ASN A 5 10.08 12.40 -5.99
N LEU A 6 9.83 12.00 -4.74
CA LEU A 6 8.79 12.62 -3.92
C LEU A 6 9.11 14.06 -3.50
N LEU A 7 10.38 14.48 -3.59
CA LEU A 7 10.77 15.86 -3.26
C LEU A 7 10.06 16.92 -4.12
N TRP A 8 9.62 16.53 -5.31
CA TRP A 8 9.02 17.43 -6.30
C TRP A 8 7.67 16.92 -6.81
N HIS A 9 7.15 15.83 -6.21
CA HIS A 9 5.89 15.23 -6.64
C HIS A 9 4.72 16.14 -6.25
N LYS A 10 3.79 16.38 -7.18
CA LYS A 10 2.71 17.36 -6.99
C LYS A 10 1.79 17.01 -5.81
N ASP A 11 1.53 15.73 -5.63
CA ASP A 11 0.66 15.20 -4.58
C ASP A 11 1.40 14.81 -3.30
N CYS A 12 2.74 14.82 -3.28
CA CYS A 12 3.52 14.57 -2.07
C CYS A 12 3.73 15.88 -1.30
N LYS A 13 2.63 16.47 -0.85
CA LYS A 13 2.60 17.71 -0.05
C LYS A 13 1.75 17.47 1.18
N SER A 14 2.11 18.12 2.27
CA SER A 14 1.36 18.11 3.52
C SER A 14 0.91 19.52 3.85
N ASN A 15 -0.30 19.65 4.40
CA ASN A 15 -0.77 20.92 4.94
C ASN A 15 -0.06 21.22 6.28
N ILE A 16 0.05 22.49 6.67
CA ILE A 16 0.61 22.88 7.96
C ILE A 16 -0.15 22.25 9.13
N ALA A 17 -1.46 22.06 8.97
CA ALA A 17 -2.36 21.37 9.90
C ALA A 17 -1.91 19.93 10.23
N GLU A 18 -1.08 19.30 9.39
CA GLU A 18 -0.54 17.96 9.66
C GLU A 18 0.68 17.99 10.60
N PHE A 19 1.20 19.20 10.91
CA PHE A 19 2.39 19.44 11.73
C PHE A 19 2.13 20.28 12.99
N ASP A 20 0.91 20.81 13.17
CA ASP A 20 0.52 21.53 14.37
C ASP A 20 -0.80 21.02 14.98
N ASP A 21 -0.89 21.09 16.31
CA ASP A 21 -2.09 20.67 17.06
C ASP A 21 -3.06 21.84 17.29
N VAL A 22 -3.12 22.81 16.37
CA VAL A 22 -3.96 24.00 16.52
C VAL A 22 -5.39 23.65 16.10
N GLU A 23 -6.35 23.85 17.02
CA GLU A 23 -7.75 23.39 16.88
C GLU A 23 -8.53 24.01 15.71
N ASP A 24 -8.03 25.08 15.07
CA ASP A 24 -8.75 25.87 14.06
C ASP A 24 -8.17 25.78 12.63
N HIS A 25 -7.20 24.89 12.37
CA HIS A 25 -6.63 24.75 11.02
C HIS A 25 -7.52 23.90 10.09
N PRO A 26 -7.83 24.37 8.86
CA PRO A 26 -8.58 23.58 7.90
C PRO A 26 -7.75 22.38 7.41
N GLY A 27 -8.23 21.17 7.69
CA GLY A 27 -7.56 19.91 7.33
C GLY A 27 -7.01 19.10 8.51
N THR A 28 -7.27 19.52 9.75
CA THR A 28 -6.94 18.73 10.95
C THR A 28 -7.80 17.46 10.98
N ASP A 29 -7.19 16.31 10.69
CA ASP A 29 -7.76 15.02 11.12
C ASP A 29 -8.00 15.10 12.63
N SER A 30 -9.06 14.48 13.17
CA SER A 30 -9.37 14.49 14.61
C SER A 30 -8.31 13.83 15.52
N GLN A 31 -7.12 13.52 14.99
CA GLN A 31 -5.98 12.95 15.70
C GLN A 31 -4.90 14.01 15.91
N VAL A 32 -4.39 14.09 17.14
CA VAL A 32 -3.14 14.80 17.49
C VAL A 32 -2.04 14.45 16.48
N THR A 33 -1.31 15.47 16.03
CA THR A 33 -0.21 15.34 15.07
C THR A 33 0.84 14.40 15.61
N ARG A 34 1.09 13.34 14.84
CA ARG A 34 2.04 12.29 15.20
C ARG A 34 2.43 11.53 13.95
N PHE A 35 3.52 10.78 14.05
CA PHE A 35 3.88 9.84 13.01
C PHE A 35 2.78 8.78 12.83
N LYS A 36 2.16 8.78 11.64
CA LYS A 36 1.17 7.79 11.22
C LYS A 36 1.89 6.52 10.75
N ARG A 37 1.95 5.50 11.61
CA ARG A 37 2.61 4.20 11.30
C ARG A 37 1.99 3.47 10.10
N LEU A 38 0.71 3.72 9.85
CA LEU A 38 -0.04 3.29 8.68
C LEU A 38 -0.95 4.45 8.28
N ILE A 39 -1.01 4.74 6.99
CA ILE A 39 -1.94 5.71 6.42
C ILE A 39 -3.01 4.94 5.65
N GLU A 40 -4.26 5.17 6.03
CA GLU A 40 -5.44 4.50 5.46
C GLU A 40 -5.76 5.08 4.07
N ASP A 41 -6.56 4.35 3.30
CA ASP A 41 -7.06 4.84 2.02
C ASP A 41 -8.08 5.97 2.21
N CYS A 42 -8.13 6.89 1.24
CA CYS A 42 -8.97 8.11 1.25
C CYS A 42 -10.47 7.84 0.97
N ASN A 43 -10.97 6.62 1.15
CA ASN A 43 -12.37 6.27 0.95
C ASN A 43 -13.25 6.80 2.10
N ASN A 44 -14.57 6.57 2.04
CA ASN A 44 -15.62 7.12 2.93
C ASN A 44 -15.49 6.83 4.45
N HIS A 45 -14.34 6.34 4.94
CA HIS A 45 -14.02 6.12 6.36
C HIS A 45 -15.11 5.35 7.13
N SER A 46 -15.84 4.47 6.43
CA SER A 46 -16.80 3.57 7.06
C SER A 46 -16.05 2.53 7.89
N SER A 47 -16.64 2.10 9.00
CA SER A 47 -16.09 1.02 9.84
C SER A 47 -15.95 -0.30 9.10
N THR A 48 -16.73 -0.52 8.03
CA THR A 48 -16.66 -1.70 7.16
C THR A 48 -17.06 -1.31 5.73
N GLU A 49 -16.30 -1.80 4.75
CA GLU A 49 -16.46 -1.52 3.33
C GLU A 49 -16.41 -2.82 2.52
N GLU A 50 -17.55 -3.49 2.42
CA GLU A 50 -17.68 -4.81 1.76
C GLU A 50 -17.57 -4.75 0.24
N SER A 51 -17.80 -3.58 -0.37
CA SER A 51 -17.70 -3.34 -1.81
C SER A 51 -16.26 -3.29 -2.33
N VAL A 52 -15.28 -3.24 -1.43
CA VAL A 52 -13.85 -3.26 -1.78
C VAL A 52 -13.42 -4.70 -1.99
N ASN A 53 -13.00 -5.00 -3.22
CA ASN A 53 -12.61 -6.34 -3.65
C ASN A 53 -11.11 -6.58 -3.50
N ARG A 54 -10.31 -5.52 -3.33
CA ARG A 54 -8.85 -5.63 -3.17
C ARG A 54 -8.31 -4.57 -2.22
N LEU A 55 -7.48 -5.02 -1.29
CA LEU A 55 -6.71 -4.17 -0.38
C LEU A 55 -5.23 -4.27 -0.76
N ILE A 56 -4.70 -3.18 -1.30
CA ILE A 56 -3.28 -3.04 -1.62
C ILE A 56 -2.56 -2.40 -0.44
N LEU A 57 -1.62 -3.13 0.13
CA LEU A 57 -0.65 -2.64 1.10
C LEU A 57 0.65 -2.34 0.37
N CYS A 58 1.17 -1.13 0.54
CA CYS A 58 2.45 -0.72 -0.06
C CYS A 58 3.24 0.17 0.91
N SER A 59 4.48 0.50 0.55
CA SER A 59 5.33 1.42 1.31
C SER A 59 6.10 2.33 0.37
N GLY A 60 6.21 3.62 0.71
CA GLY A 60 6.99 4.58 -0.04
C GLY A 60 6.32 5.05 -1.34
N LYS A 61 7.14 5.42 -2.33
CA LYS A 61 6.67 6.21 -3.48
C LYS A 61 5.71 5.49 -4.42
N VAL A 62 5.73 4.16 -4.46
CA VAL A 62 4.85 3.36 -5.33
C VAL A 62 3.37 3.66 -5.08
N TYR A 63 3.02 4.12 -3.87
CA TYR A 63 1.67 4.60 -3.55
C TYR A 63 1.15 5.64 -4.55
N TYR A 64 1.95 6.67 -4.87
CA TYR A 64 1.49 7.77 -5.71
C TYR A 64 1.19 7.28 -7.12
N GLU A 65 2.05 6.41 -7.66
CA GLU A 65 1.84 5.81 -8.97
C GLU A 65 0.61 4.89 -9.00
N LEU A 66 0.36 4.15 -7.91
CA LEU A 66 -0.85 3.33 -7.75
C LEU A 66 -2.13 4.17 -7.64
N ASP A 67 -2.09 5.25 -6.87
CA ASP A 67 -3.24 6.14 -6.66
C ASP A 67 -3.58 6.91 -7.94
N ASP A 68 -2.57 7.39 -8.68
CA ASP A 68 -2.75 8.02 -9.99
C ASP A 68 -3.36 7.05 -11.00
N GLU A 69 -2.85 5.83 -11.10
CA GLU A 69 -3.40 4.80 -12.01
C GLU A 69 -4.83 4.39 -11.58
N ARG A 70 -5.11 4.31 -10.26
CA ARG A 70 -6.45 4.05 -9.74
C ARG A 70 -7.44 5.16 -10.14
N LYS A 71 -7.05 6.43 -10.01
CA LYS A 71 -7.86 7.59 -10.42
C LYS A 71 -8.10 7.59 -11.93
N ASN A 72 -7.05 7.37 -12.72
CA ASN A 72 -7.13 7.32 -14.18
C ASN A 72 -8.02 6.18 -14.68
N SER A 73 -8.03 5.05 -13.98
CA SER A 73 -8.87 3.89 -14.31
C SER A 73 -10.28 3.95 -13.68
N GLY A 74 -10.60 4.97 -12.87
CA GLY A 74 -11.90 5.14 -12.23
C GLY A 74 -12.28 4.01 -11.26
N ARG A 75 -11.29 3.28 -10.72
CA ARG A 75 -11.55 2.12 -9.86
C ARG A 75 -11.87 2.56 -8.43
N THR A 76 -13.08 2.25 -7.98
CA THR A 76 -13.58 2.57 -6.63
C THR A 76 -13.59 1.36 -5.68
N ASN A 77 -13.40 0.15 -6.21
CA ASN A 77 -13.43 -1.10 -5.45
C ASN A 77 -12.03 -1.62 -5.06
N VAL A 78 -11.03 -0.76 -5.12
CA VAL A 78 -9.65 -1.05 -4.72
C VAL A 78 -9.22 -0.04 -3.68
N ALA A 79 -8.86 -0.53 -2.49
CA ALA A 79 -8.31 0.29 -1.43
C ALA A 79 -6.78 0.22 -1.42
N ILE A 80 -6.12 1.37 -1.24
CA ILE A 80 -4.65 1.46 -1.16
C ILE A 80 -4.26 2.03 0.20
N CYS A 81 -3.59 1.23 1.04
CA CYS A 81 -3.06 1.68 2.33
C CYS A 81 -1.52 1.69 2.31
N ARG A 82 -0.94 2.68 2.98
CA ARG A 82 0.51 2.82 3.13
C ARG A 82 0.98 2.34 4.48
N VAL A 83 1.92 1.41 4.49
CA VAL A 83 2.62 0.95 5.70
C VAL A 83 3.91 1.75 5.85
N GLU A 84 3.81 2.92 6.49
CA GLU A 84 4.94 3.84 6.69
C GLU A 84 5.98 3.29 7.68
N GLN A 85 5.54 2.53 8.68
CA GLN A 85 6.42 1.86 9.63
C GLN A 85 6.47 0.36 9.35
N LEU A 86 7.57 -0.13 8.80
CA LEU A 86 7.76 -1.57 8.60
C LEU A 86 8.18 -2.29 9.88
N CYS A 87 9.07 -1.67 10.67
CA CYS A 87 9.60 -2.25 11.91
C CYS A 87 9.60 -1.20 13.05
N PRO A 88 9.02 -1.52 14.23
CA PRO A 88 8.21 -2.70 14.52
C PRO A 88 6.90 -2.70 13.70
N PHE A 89 6.47 -3.89 13.26
CA PHE A 89 5.32 -4.02 12.36
C PHE A 89 4.00 -3.64 13.06
N PRO A 90 3.16 -2.78 12.44
CA PRO A 90 1.97 -2.21 13.07
C PRO A 90 0.77 -3.16 13.00
N TYR A 91 0.84 -4.30 13.70
CA TYR A 91 -0.21 -5.33 13.71
C TYR A 91 -1.59 -4.76 14.02
N ASP A 92 -1.67 -3.85 15.00
CA ASP A 92 -2.91 -3.24 15.45
C ASP A 92 -3.61 -2.42 14.35
N LEU A 93 -2.84 -1.69 13.53
CA LEU A 93 -3.37 -0.88 12.43
C LEU A 93 -3.69 -1.74 11.20
N VAL A 94 -2.79 -2.67 10.85
CA VAL A 94 -2.99 -3.58 9.72
C VAL A 94 -4.23 -4.44 9.95
N GLN A 95 -4.42 -4.97 11.15
CA GLN A 95 -5.61 -5.75 11.50
C GLN A 95 -6.91 -4.94 11.40
N ARG A 96 -6.90 -3.65 11.74
CA ARG A 96 -8.07 -2.78 11.55
C ARG A 96 -8.43 -2.66 10.08
N GLN A 97 -7.45 -2.45 9.20
CA GLN A 97 -7.70 -2.39 7.75
C GLN A 97 -8.18 -3.74 7.22
N LEU A 98 -7.59 -4.86 7.65
CA LEU A 98 -8.04 -6.20 7.27
C LEU A 98 -9.48 -6.51 7.74
N LYS A 99 -9.92 -5.98 8.90
CA LYS A 99 -11.32 -6.07 9.35
C LYS A 99 -12.25 -5.16 8.55
N ARG A 100 -11.78 -3.95 8.20
CA ARG A 100 -12.55 -2.96 7.44
C ARG A 100 -12.91 -3.48 6.04
N TYR A 101 -12.02 -4.26 5.42
CA TYR A 101 -12.23 -4.84 4.08
C TYR A 101 -12.33 -6.38 4.13
N PRO A 102 -13.45 -6.95 4.60
CA PRO A 102 -13.58 -8.38 4.89
C PRO A 102 -13.54 -9.26 3.63
N ASN A 103 -14.01 -8.76 2.49
CA ASN A 103 -14.09 -9.49 1.23
C ASN A 103 -12.88 -9.27 0.31
N ALA A 104 -11.96 -8.39 0.69
CA ALA A 104 -10.90 -7.94 -0.20
C ALA A 104 -9.76 -8.94 -0.35
N GLU A 105 -9.29 -9.22 -1.57
CA GLU A 105 -8.00 -9.88 -1.79
C GLU A 105 -6.87 -9.00 -1.24
N ILE A 106 -5.93 -9.62 -0.51
CA ILE A 106 -4.85 -8.88 0.15
C ILE A 106 -3.60 -8.91 -0.73
N VAL A 107 -3.14 -7.73 -1.14
CA VAL A 107 -1.98 -7.57 -2.01
C VAL A 107 -0.88 -6.81 -1.28
N TRP A 108 0.34 -7.33 -1.26
CA TRP A 108 1.53 -6.53 -0.97
C TRP A 108 2.15 -6.06 -2.29
N CYS A 109 2.16 -4.74 -2.51
CA CYS A 109 2.71 -4.12 -3.71
C CYS A 109 4.03 -3.38 -3.42
N GLN A 110 5.07 -3.67 -4.21
CA GLN A 110 6.37 -3.01 -4.10
C GLN A 110 7.09 -2.92 -5.45
N GLU A 111 7.89 -1.87 -5.67
CA GLU A 111 8.66 -1.69 -6.92
C GLU A 111 9.97 -2.49 -6.94
N GLU A 112 10.45 -2.88 -5.76
CA GLU A 112 11.65 -3.68 -5.58
C GLU A 112 11.42 -5.12 -6.06
N PRO A 113 12.47 -5.81 -6.56
CA PRO A 113 12.43 -7.25 -6.82
C PRO A 113 11.90 -8.05 -5.62
N MET A 114 11.24 -9.19 -5.86
CA MET A 114 10.58 -10.00 -4.81
C MET A 114 11.52 -10.48 -3.71
N ASN A 115 12.77 -10.78 -4.07
CA ASN A 115 13.84 -11.17 -3.14
C ASN A 115 14.48 -9.96 -2.44
N MET A 116 13.98 -8.75 -2.69
CA MET A 116 14.40 -7.48 -2.11
C MET A 116 13.18 -6.74 -1.54
N GLY A 117 13.40 -5.51 -1.07
CA GLY A 117 12.34 -4.72 -0.46
C GLY A 117 11.84 -5.34 0.84
N ALA A 118 10.57 -5.16 1.13
CA ALA A 118 9.99 -5.53 2.41
C ALA A 118 9.16 -6.83 2.36
N TYR A 119 8.90 -7.38 1.18
CA TYR A 119 7.99 -8.53 1.02
C TYR A 119 8.32 -9.70 1.95
N SER A 120 9.58 -10.16 1.96
CA SER A 120 10.02 -11.29 2.80
C SER A 120 9.88 -11.01 4.31
N TYR A 121 9.92 -9.74 4.72
CA TYR A 121 9.68 -9.30 6.09
C TYR A 121 8.18 -9.20 6.40
N VAL A 122 7.39 -8.62 5.50
CA VAL A 122 5.97 -8.30 5.73
C VAL A 122 5.09 -9.53 5.57
N ALA A 123 5.31 -10.37 4.56
CA ALA A 123 4.47 -11.53 4.26
C ALA A 123 4.22 -12.46 5.48
N PRO A 124 5.24 -12.92 6.24
CA PRO A 124 4.98 -13.76 7.42
C PRO A 124 4.23 -13.02 8.53
N ARG A 125 4.37 -11.70 8.64
CA ARG A 125 3.70 -10.87 9.67
C ARG A 125 2.26 -10.59 9.30
N LEU A 126 2.00 -10.33 8.02
CA LEU A 126 0.67 -10.17 7.48
C LEU A 126 -0.12 -11.48 7.62
N ARG A 127 0.52 -12.64 7.45
CA ARG A 127 -0.08 -13.94 7.77
C ARG A 127 -0.46 -14.05 9.24
N THR A 128 0.40 -13.62 10.15
CA THR A 128 0.09 -13.61 11.59
C THR A 128 -1.09 -12.68 11.89
N ALA A 129 -1.14 -11.50 11.24
CA ALA A 129 -2.25 -10.57 11.37
C ALA A 129 -3.58 -11.19 10.89
N LEU A 130 -3.57 -11.84 9.73
CA LEU A 130 -4.70 -12.59 9.15
C LEU A 130 -5.19 -13.73 10.07
N ARG A 131 -4.26 -14.56 10.56
CA ARG A 131 -4.58 -15.66 11.49
C ARG A 131 -5.26 -15.18 12.77
N ALA A 132 -4.81 -14.06 13.34
CA ALA A 132 -5.41 -13.48 14.53
C ALA A 132 -6.86 -13.00 14.32
N LEU A 133 -7.28 -12.80 13.06
CA LEU A 133 -8.64 -12.46 12.69
C LEU A 133 -9.49 -13.70 12.32
N GLY A 134 -8.91 -14.89 12.37
CA GLY A 134 -9.56 -16.10 11.84
C GLY A 134 -9.79 -16.05 10.33
N ARG A 135 -9.04 -15.20 9.62
CA ARG A 135 -9.23 -14.93 8.20
C ARG A 135 -8.05 -15.47 7.40
N GLY A 136 -8.33 -16.36 6.46
CA GLY A 136 -7.38 -16.80 5.44
C GLY A 136 -6.11 -17.50 5.93
N SER A 137 -5.22 -17.75 4.99
CA SER A 137 -3.93 -18.42 5.12
C SER A 137 -2.83 -17.59 4.44
N PHE A 138 -1.61 -18.14 4.35
CA PHE A 138 -0.53 -17.45 3.62
C PHE A 138 -0.86 -17.28 2.13
N GLU A 139 -1.62 -18.21 1.55
CA GLU A 139 -1.95 -18.23 0.12
C GLU A 139 -2.90 -17.10 -0.30
N ASP A 140 -3.54 -16.45 0.68
CA ASP A 140 -4.42 -15.31 0.47
C ASP A 140 -3.65 -13.97 0.39
N ILE A 141 -2.34 -13.98 0.66
CA ILE A 141 -1.47 -12.82 0.49
C ILE A 141 -0.83 -12.89 -0.89
N LYS A 142 -1.25 -12.00 -1.78
CA LYS A 142 -0.67 -11.88 -3.12
C LYS A 142 0.51 -10.92 -3.14
N TYR A 143 1.53 -11.28 -3.91
CA TYR A 143 2.66 -10.41 -4.21
C TYR A 143 2.45 -9.75 -5.57
N VAL A 144 2.58 -8.43 -5.60
CA VAL A 144 2.70 -7.67 -6.85
C VAL A 144 3.96 -6.82 -6.78
N GLY A 145 4.88 -7.09 -7.70
CA GLY A 145 6.14 -6.36 -7.78
C GLY A 145 7.02 -6.95 -8.86
N ARG A 146 8.28 -6.52 -8.89
CA ARG A 146 9.23 -7.06 -9.87
C ARG A 146 9.60 -8.51 -9.54
N ALA A 147 9.90 -9.29 -10.58
CA ALA A 147 10.40 -10.65 -10.43
C ALA A 147 11.72 -10.67 -9.63
N PRO A 148 12.09 -11.81 -9.00
CA PRO A 148 13.37 -11.95 -8.32
C PRO A 148 14.54 -11.63 -9.26
N SER A 149 15.52 -10.88 -8.76
CA SER A 149 16.70 -10.47 -9.54
C SER A 149 17.94 -10.40 -8.65
N ALA A 150 19.11 -10.66 -9.23
CA ALA A 150 20.39 -10.42 -8.58
C ALA A 150 20.72 -8.92 -8.50
N SER A 151 20.27 -8.13 -9.48
CA SER A 151 20.42 -6.67 -9.51
C SER A 151 19.19 -6.00 -8.91
N ALA A 152 19.38 -4.86 -8.26
CA ALA A 152 18.29 -4.06 -7.70
C ALA A 152 17.35 -3.49 -8.77
N ALA A 153 17.86 -3.24 -9.98
CA ALA A 153 17.08 -2.76 -11.12
C ALA A 153 17.74 -3.16 -12.45
N THR A 154 16.94 -3.16 -13.52
CA THR A 154 17.44 -3.23 -14.89
C THR A 154 18.21 -1.95 -15.24
N GLY A 155 19.27 -2.09 -16.03
CA GLY A 155 20.05 -0.95 -16.55
C GLY A 155 19.44 -0.30 -17.79
N PHE A 156 18.39 -0.89 -18.36
CA PHE A 156 17.73 -0.39 -19.57
C PHE A 156 16.47 0.41 -19.20
N PRO A 157 16.41 1.72 -19.50
CA PRO A 157 15.27 2.56 -19.14
C PRO A 157 13.93 2.09 -19.73
N SER A 158 13.93 1.56 -20.94
CA SER A 158 12.72 1.04 -21.61
C SER A 158 12.13 -0.16 -20.87
N VAL A 159 12.99 -1.10 -20.47
CA VAL A 159 12.59 -2.28 -19.69
C VAL A 159 12.08 -1.85 -18.32
N HIS A 160 12.75 -0.90 -17.68
CA HIS A 160 12.31 -0.37 -16.38
C HIS A 160 10.91 0.24 -16.44
N ALA A 161 10.65 1.06 -17.47
CA ALA A 161 9.33 1.68 -17.68
C ALA A 161 8.24 0.63 -17.96
N GLN A 162 8.57 -0.42 -18.73
CA GLN A 162 7.66 -1.53 -18.98
C GLN A 162 7.34 -2.30 -17.68
N GLU A 163 8.36 -2.69 -16.91
CA GLU A 163 8.19 -3.37 -15.62
C GLU A 163 7.32 -2.55 -14.67
N GLN A 164 7.51 -1.23 -14.64
CA GLN A 164 6.72 -0.32 -13.80
C GLN A 164 5.25 -0.29 -14.25
N SER A 165 4.98 -0.14 -15.55
CA SER A 165 3.61 -0.14 -16.06
C SER A 165 2.90 -1.48 -15.82
N GLU A 166 3.59 -2.60 -16.04
CA GLU A 166 3.04 -3.93 -15.78
C GLU A 166 2.72 -4.15 -14.29
N LEU A 167 3.57 -3.66 -13.40
CA LEU A 167 3.36 -3.73 -11.96
C LEU A 167 2.09 -2.97 -11.54
N LEU A 168 1.94 -1.73 -12.00
CA LEU A 168 0.77 -0.89 -11.65
C LEU A 168 -0.54 -1.51 -12.16
N LYS A 169 -0.53 -2.02 -13.40
CA LYS A 169 -1.69 -2.72 -13.97
C LYS A 169 -2.06 -3.97 -13.17
N LYS A 170 -1.09 -4.86 -12.91
CA LYS A 170 -1.30 -6.09 -12.13
C LYS A 170 -1.81 -5.79 -10.72
N ALA A 171 -1.35 -4.71 -10.09
CA ALA A 171 -1.79 -4.33 -8.75
C ALA A 171 -3.28 -3.99 -8.73
N LEU A 172 -3.80 -3.34 -9.77
CA LEU A 172 -5.18 -2.82 -9.83
C LEU A 172 -6.17 -3.72 -10.58
N GLU A 173 -5.71 -4.64 -11.44
CA GLU A 173 -6.56 -5.56 -12.18
C GLU A 173 -7.11 -6.69 -11.32
N LEU A 174 -8.43 -6.83 -11.23
CA LEU A 174 -9.11 -7.87 -10.43
C LEU A 174 -8.98 -9.29 -10.99
N GLU A 175 -8.17 -9.49 -12.03
CA GLU A 175 -7.82 -10.82 -12.49
C GLU A 175 -7.02 -11.57 -11.42
N GLN A 176 -7.09 -12.90 -11.48
CA GLN A 176 -6.49 -13.77 -10.48
C GLN A 176 -4.96 -13.60 -10.51
N ILE A 177 -4.40 -13.03 -9.43
CA ILE A 177 -2.96 -12.95 -9.27
C ILE A 177 -2.44 -14.36 -9.04
N LYS A 178 -1.60 -14.86 -9.94
CA LYS A 178 -0.97 -16.17 -9.79
C LYS A 178 -0.14 -16.20 -8.52
N ASN A 179 -0.33 -17.26 -7.73
CA ASN A 179 0.57 -17.56 -6.63
C ASN A 179 1.94 -17.90 -7.20
N TRP A 180 2.99 -17.35 -6.58
CA TRP A 180 4.39 -17.70 -6.85
C TRP A 180 4.80 -18.92 -6.05
#